data_AF-A0A0B3AUR8-F1
#
_entry.id   AF-A0A0B3AUR8-F1
#
_cell.length_a   1.000
_cell.length_b   1.000
_cell.length_c   1.000
_cell.angle_alpha   90.00
_cell.angle_beta   90.00
_cell.angle_gamma   90.00
#
_symmetry.space_group_name_H-M   'P 1'
#
loop_
_entity.id
_entity.type
_entity.pdbx_description
1 polymer ?
#
loop_
_entity_poly.entity_id
_entity_poly.type
_entity_poly.pdbx_seq_one_letter_code
_entity_poly.pdbx_strand_id
1 'polypeptide(L)'
;MRNKLIILFAFVLVFSVFPQAVSADLIIPGTKSVNWCYEISNVDDYPNYVFVFNEERVTGHRVINQGDCFSFYKIGLTSIYAIPKTEFNESELNREFFEENNPQLIKSNIQLNAFGSVQENDPLQKAVITLDIISLSESSFGIQKSKVTYTYTDGTSEEKVFQSQEIMPEPSKTAIMPWWFAKFWYIILPIVAIVLIGIILLVRRLKK
;
A
#
# COMPACT_ATOMS: atom_id res chain seq x y z
N MET A 1 40.64 2.71 -37.47
CA MET A 1 39.35 3.40 -37.23
C MET A 1 38.19 2.44 -36.96
N ARG A 2 38.02 1.35 -37.73
CA ARG A 2 36.91 0.37 -37.57
C ARG A 2 36.73 -0.19 -36.13
N ASN A 3 37.81 -0.52 -35.43
CA ASN A 3 37.72 -1.06 -34.06
C ASN A 3 37.29 0.00 -33.02
N LYS A 4 37.62 1.28 -33.22
CA LYS A 4 37.19 2.37 -32.32
C LYS A 4 35.69 2.65 -32.47
N LEU A 5 35.17 2.52 -33.68
CA LEU A 5 33.74 2.68 -33.97
C LEU A 5 32.90 1.54 -33.34
N ILE A 6 33.40 0.30 -33.39
CA ILE A 6 32.75 -0.86 -32.77
C ILE A 6 32.71 -0.73 -31.24
N ILE A 7 33.80 -0.25 -30.63
CA ILE A 7 33.86 -0.02 -29.18
C ILE A 7 32.90 1.09 -28.77
N LEU A 8 32.84 2.19 -29.53
CA LEU A 8 31.90 3.29 -29.27
C LEU A 8 30.44 2.81 -29.39
N PHE A 9 30.14 2.01 -30.42
CA PHE A 9 28.80 1.46 -30.63
C PHE A 9 28.41 0.47 -29.53
N ALA A 10 29.35 -0.38 -29.09
CA ALA A 10 29.12 -1.27 -27.96
C ALA A 10 28.91 -0.50 -26.65
N PHE A 11 29.63 0.59 -26.44
CA PHE A 11 29.50 1.44 -25.25
C PHE A 11 28.15 2.18 -25.21
N VAL A 12 27.72 2.72 -26.35
CA VAL A 12 26.40 3.36 -26.51
C VAL A 12 25.28 2.34 -26.34
N LEU A 13 25.44 1.12 -26.86
CA LEU A 13 24.46 0.06 -26.74
C LEU A 13 24.33 -0.41 -25.28
N VAL A 14 25.44 -0.58 -24.56
CA VAL A 14 25.45 -0.88 -23.11
C VAL A 14 24.80 0.26 -22.31
N PHE A 15 25.06 1.52 -22.66
CA PHE A 15 24.44 2.66 -21.98
C PHE A 15 22.94 2.82 -22.27
N SER A 16 22.48 2.38 -23.45
CA SER A 16 21.05 2.40 -23.82
C SER A 16 20.20 1.33 -23.13
N VAL A 17 20.82 0.31 -22.50
CA VAL A 17 20.10 -0.72 -21.74
C VAL A 17 19.98 -0.38 -20.25
N PHE A 18 20.51 0.75 -19.78
CA PHE A 18 20.19 1.21 -18.44
C PHE A 18 18.80 1.85 -18.49
N PRO A 19 17.75 1.19 -17.98
CA PRO A 19 16.45 1.83 -17.89
C PRO A 19 16.62 3.10 -17.04
N GLN A 20 16.23 4.24 -17.60
CA GLN A 20 16.07 5.43 -16.77
C GLN A 20 15.08 5.08 -15.67
N ALA A 21 15.48 5.25 -14.42
CA ALA A 21 14.65 4.95 -13.27
C ALA A 21 13.47 5.95 -13.26
N VAL A 22 12.38 5.58 -13.93
CA VAL A 22 11.11 6.28 -13.82
C VAL A 22 10.50 5.83 -12.50
N SER A 23 10.61 6.67 -11.47
CA SER A 23 9.87 6.52 -10.22
C SER A 23 8.41 6.93 -10.45
N ALA A 24 7.69 6.11 -11.21
CA ALA A 24 6.24 6.06 -11.10
C ALA A 24 5.88 5.26 -9.83
N ASP A 25 4.60 5.25 -9.44
CA ASP A 25 4.15 4.41 -8.34
C ASP A 25 4.28 2.92 -8.74
N LEU A 26 5.47 2.35 -8.53
CA LEU A 26 5.82 1.02 -9.02
C LEU A 26 5.19 -0.01 -8.09
N ILE A 27 4.19 -0.71 -8.62
CA ILE A 27 3.85 -2.04 -8.12
C ILE A 27 5.11 -2.90 -8.27
N ILE A 28 5.56 -3.50 -7.18
CA ILE A 28 6.75 -4.36 -7.19
C ILE A 28 6.48 -5.49 -8.20
N PRO A 29 7.38 -5.75 -9.16
CA PRO A 29 7.18 -6.84 -10.11
C PRO A 29 6.90 -8.17 -9.39
N GLY A 30 5.82 -8.85 -9.80
CA GLY A 30 5.34 -10.07 -9.15
C GLY A 30 4.39 -9.85 -7.96
N THR A 31 4.02 -8.61 -7.65
CA THR A 31 2.98 -8.28 -6.67
C THR A 31 1.76 -7.65 -7.32
N LYS A 32 0.63 -7.67 -6.61
CA LYS A 32 -0.61 -6.97 -6.94
C LYS A 32 -1.09 -6.14 -5.75
N SER A 33 -1.85 -5.09 -6.04
CA SER A 33 -2.54 -4.33 -5.00
C SER A 33 -3.73 -5.12 -4.47
N VAL A 34 -4.03 -4.96 -3.18
CA VAL A 34 -5.24 -5.48 -2.53
C VAL A 34 -6.25 -4.35 -2.45
N ASN A 35 -7.54 -4.62 -2.68
CA ASN A 35 -8.58 -3.65 -2.40
C ASN A 35 -8.79 -3.57 -0.88
N TRP A 36 -8.42 -2.47 -0.24
CA TRP A 36 -8.49 -2.39 1.22
C TRP A 36 -9.13 -1.08 1.68
N CYS A 37 -9.75 -1.11 2.87
CA CYS A 37 -10.30 0.07 3.50
C CYS A 37 -10.45 -0.12 5.01
N TYR A 38 -10.65 0.99 5.71
CA TYR A 38 -11.13 1.03 7.08
C TYR A 38 -12.64 1.28 7.12
N GLU A 39 -13.27 0.74 8.15
CA GLU A 39 -14.66 0.99 8.53
C GLU A 39 -14.71 1.22 10.04
N ILE A 40 -15.57 2.10 10.52
CA ILE A 40 -15.84 2.26 11.95
C ILE A 40 -17.19 1.60 12.25
N SER A 41 -17.20 0.60 13.13
CA SER A 41 -18.35 -0.29 13.34
C SER A 41 -19.51 0.34 14.11
N ASN A 42 -19.24 1.35 14.93
CA ASN A 42 -20.15 1.90 15.92
C ASN A 42 -20.24 3.44 15.86
N VAL A 43 -20.27 4.00 14.65
CA VAL A 43 -20.44 5.45 14.45
C VAL A 43 -21.78 5.94 14.99
N ASP A 44 -22.84 5.17 14.75
CA ASP A 44 -24.22 5.53 15.12
C ASP A 44 -24.45 5.58 16.64
N ASP A 45 -23.55 4.99 17.44
CA ASP A 45 -23.58 5.07 18.90
C ASP A 45 -23.21 6.47 19.42
N TYR A 46 -22.68 7.35 18.56
CA TYR A 46 -22.22 8.70 18.89
C TYR A 46 -22.91 9.79 18.04
N PRO A 47 -24.25 9.93 18.11
CA PRO A 47 -25.04 10.78 17.20
C PRO A 47 -24.78 12.29 17.34
N ASN A 48 -24.12 12.70 18.42
CA ASN A 48 -23.76 14.10 18.70
C ASN A 48 -22.43 14.52 18.05
N TYR A 49 -21.75 13.60 17.35
CA TYR A 49 -20.48 13.85 16.69
C TYR A 49 -20.56 13.55 15.20
N VAL A 50 -19.71 14.23 14.43
CA VAL A 50 -19.41 13.92 13.05
C VAL A 50 -17.97 13.43 12.98
N PHE A 51 -17.76 12.27 12.36
CA PHE A 51 -16.43 11.70 12.20
C PHE A 51 -15.90 12.05 10.82
N VAL A 52 -14.64 12.45 10.76
CA VAL A 52 -13.97 12.86 9.52
C VAL A 52 -12.61 12.22 9.48
N PHE A 53 -12.26 11.55 8.39
CA PHE A 53 -10.85 11.24 8.12
C PHE A 53 -10.25 12.36 7.29
N ASN A 54 -8.97 12.66 7.52
CA ASN A 54 -8.18 13.56 6.71
C ASN A 54 -6.83 12.89 6.39
N GLU A 55 -6.51 12.80 5.11
CA GLU A 55 -5.19 12.43 4.60
C GLU A 55 -4.44 13.70 4.19
N GLU A 56 -3.29 13.92 4.81
CA GLU A 56 -2.43 15.03 4.45
C GLU A 56 -1.95 14.88 3.00
N ARG A 57 -2.20 15.92 2.18
CA ARG A 57 -1.61 16.16 0.85
C ARG A 57 -2.15 15.37 -0.33
N VAL A 58 -2.83 14.23 -0.16
CA VAL A 58 -3.21 13.36 -1.29
C VAL A 58 -4.72 13.25 -1.49
N THR A 59 -5.45 12.48 -0.67
CA THR A 59 -6.90 12.31 -0.88
C THR A 59 -7.76 13.40 -0.24
N GLY A 60 -7.19 14.22 0.65
CA GLY A 60 -7.95 15.23 1.40
C GLY A 60 -8.78 14.61 2.52
N HIS A 61 -9.95 15.19 2.79
CA HIS A 61 -10.82 14.78 3.90
C HIS A 61 -12.15 14.20 3.41
N ARG A 62 -12.81 13.43 4.28
CA ARG A 62 -14.18 12.96 4.07
C ARG A 62 -14.86 12.66 5.41
N VAL A 63 -16.15 12.95 5.48
CA VAL A 63 -17.04 12.48 6.54
C VAL A 63 -17.18 10.96 6.50
N ILE A 64 -17.16 10.31 7.66
CA ILE A 64 -17.33 8.86 7.83
C ILE A 64 -18.72 8.62 8.40
N ASN A 65 -19.56 7.90 7.67
CA ASN A 65 -20.86 7.42 8.14
C ASN A 65 -20.80 5.92 8.46
N GLN A 66 -21.83 5.42 9.14
CA GLN A 66 -21.98 3.99 9.40
C GLN A 66 -21.96 3.19 8.09
N GLY A 67 -21.13 2.15 8.03
CA GLY A 67 -20.96 1.30 6.85
C GLY A 67 -20.09 1.91 5.74
N ASP A 68 -19.58 3.14 5.92
CA ASP A 68 -18.62 3.72 4.99
C ASP A 68 -17.27 3.01 5.09
N CYS A 69 -16.73 2.70 3.92
CA CYS A 69 -15.43 2.07 3.72
C CYS A 69 -14.50 3.12 3.10
N PHE A 70 -13.51 3.57 3.86
CA PHE A 70 -12.57 4.62 3.45
C PHE A 70 -11.13 4.10 3.34
N SER A 71 -10.41 4.59 2.35
CA SER A 71 -9.02 4.24 2.07
C SER A 71 -8.24 5.52 1.75
N PHE A 72 -6.94 5.47 1.98
CA PHE A 72 -6.04 6.60 1.77
C PHE A 72 -4.78 6.13 1.04
N TYR A 73 -4.02 7.06 0.47
CA TYR A 73 -2.82 6.71 -0.27
C TYR A 73 -1.67 6.30 0.67
N LYS A 74 -0.86 5.35 0.21
CA LYS A 74 0.09 4.59 1.06
C LYS A 74 1.18 5.41 1.77
N ILE A 75 1.45 6.63 1.32
CA ILE A 75 2.45 7.53 1.92
C ILE A 75 1.81 8.70 2.69
N GLY A 76 0.47 8.77 2.72
CA GLY A 76 -0.23 9.86 3.41
C GLY A 76 -0.26 9.67 4.91
N LEU A 77 -0.08 10.77 5.63
CA LEU A 77 -0.39 10.83 7.05
C LEU A 77 -1.90 11.00 7.19
N THR A 78 -2.56 9.95 7.68
CA THR A 78 -4.01 9.94 7.83
C THR A 78 -4.38 9.97 9.31
N SER A 79 -5.35 10.81 9.67
CA SER A 79 -5.90 10.90 11.01
C SER A 79 -7.43 10.92 10.96
N ILE A 80 -8.07 10.40 11.99
CA ILE A 80 -9.52 10.47 12.18
C ILE A 80 -9.79 11.52 13.26
N TYR A 81 -10.81 12.32 13.04
CA TYR A 81 -11.24 13.36 13.95
C TYR A 81 -12.72 13.17 14.28
N ALA A 82 -13.09 13.51 15.51
CA ALA A 82 -14.46 13.72 15.91
C ALA A 82 -14.71 15.22 16.08
N ILE A 83 -15.83 15.70 15.57
CA ILE A 83 -16.26 17.10 15.64
C ILE A 83 -17.65 17.13 16.28
N PRO A 84 -17.90 17.91 17.33
CA PRO A 84 -19.25 18.09 17.85
C PRO A 84 -20.19 18.55 16.74
N LYS A 85 -21.34 17.90 16.60
CA LYS A 85 -22.29 18.19 15.52
C LYS A 85 -22.81 19.64 15.53
N THR A 86 -22.80 20.29 16.70
CA THR A 86 -23.13 21.70 16.89
C THR A 86 -22.09 22.67 16.32
N GLU A 87 -20.85 22.21 16.14
CA GLU A 87 -19.73 23.00 15.63
C GLU A 87 -19.35 22.58 14.20
N PHE A 88 -19.97 21.51 13.69
CA PHE A 88 -19.67 20.98 12.37
C PHE A 88 -20.22 21.87 11.25
N ASN A 89 -19.31 22.31 10.37
CA ASN A 89 -19.65 22.94 9.10
C ASN A 89 -18.76 22.36 7.99
N GLU A 90 -19.36 21.59 7.07
CA GLU A 90 -18.63 20.93 5.98
C GLU A 90 -17.88 21.93 5.07
N SER A 91 -18.42 23.15 4.91
CA SER A 91 -17.76 24.19 4.09
C SER A 91 -16.47 24.75 4.70
N GLU A 92 -16.23 24.50 5.99
CA GLU A 92 -15.03 24.95 6.72
C GLU A 92 -13.93 23.89 6.73
N LEU A 93 -14.18 22.67 6.24
CA LEU A 93 -13.19 21.58 6.18
C LEU A 93 -12.12 21.85 5.11
N ASN A 94 -11.31 22.87 5.28
CA ASN A 94 -10.14 23.12 4.43
C ASN A 94 -8.88 22.52 5.08
N ARG A 95 -7.71 22.75 4.46
CA ARG A 95 -6.45 22.21 4.98
C ARG A 95 -6.09 22.81 6.34
N GLU A 96 -6.35 24.11 6.51
CA GLU A 96 -6.06 24.90 7.70
C GLU A 96 -6.90 24.43 8.90
N PHE A 97 -8.11 23.93 8.63
CA PHE A 97 -9.00 23.37 9.65
C PHE A 97 -8.38 22.21 10.41
N PHE A 98 -7.60 21.36 9.72
CA PHE A 98 -6.95 20.16 10.30
C PHE A 98 -5.58 20.43 10.95
N GLU A 99 -5.21 21.69 11.15
CA GLU A 99 -4.01 22.05 11.91
C GLU A 99 -4.13 21.64 13.38
N GLU A 100 -2.99 21.28 13.99
CA GLU A 100 -2.92 20.58 15.29
C GLU A 100 -3.52 21.36 16.48
N ASN A 101 -3.76 22.67 16.32
CA ASN A 101 -4.25 23.55 17.37
C ASN A 101 -5.73 23.94 17.24
N ASN A 102 -6.49 23.35 16.31
CA ASN A 102 -7.91 23.66 16.19
C ASN A 102 -8.69 23.04 17.37
N PRO A 103 -9.30 23.86 18.26
CA PRO A 103 -10.01 23.35 19.44
C PRO A 103 -11.30 22.59 19.11
N GLN A 104 -11.82 22.73 17.89
CA GLN A 104 -13.02 22.02 17.43
C GLN A 104 -12.73 20.57 17.02
N LEU A 105 -11.44 20.20 16.92
CA LEU A 105 -11.00 18.89 16.47
C LEU A 105 -10.56 18.01 17.63
N ILE A 106 -11.23 16.88 17.79
CA ILE A 106 -10.80 15.83 18.72
C ILE A 106 -10.13 14.73 17.90
N LYS A 107 -8.78 14.73 17.89
CA LYS A 107 -7.97 13.78 17.11
C LYS A 107 -7.97 12.40 17.75
N SER A 108 -8.16 11.36 16.94
CA SER A 108 -8.07 9.96 17.37
C SER A 108 -6.65 9.57 17.79
N ASN A 109 -6.53 8.68 18.77
CA ASN A 109 -5.25 8.13 19.23
C ASN A 109 -4.63 7.05 18.31
N ILE A 110 -5.32 6.63 17.24
CA ILE A 110 -4.89 5.50 16.41
C ILE A 110 -3.90 5.92 15.32
N GLN A 111 -2.97 5.01 15.02
CA GLN A 111 -2.17 5.07 13.81
C GLN A 111 -2.77 4.17 12.73
N LEU A 112 -3.07 4.78 11.58
CA LEU A 112 -3.58 4.09 10.39
C LEU A 112 -2.43 3.79 9.44
N ASN A 113 -2.42 2.56 8.92
CA ASN A 113 -1.41 2.10 7.97
C ASN A 113 -2.11 1.54 6.74
N ALA A 114 -1.56 1.83 5.55
CA ALA A 114 -2.03 1.19 4.34
C ALA A 114 -1.74 -0.32 4.37
N PHE A 115 -2.63 -1.12 3.77
CA PHE A 115 -2.52 -2.58 3.80
C PHE A 115 -1.28 -3.11 3.04
N GLY A 116 -0.92 -2.45 1.94
CA GLY A 116 0.22 -2.83 1.09
C GLY A 116 -0.17 -3.72 -0.10
N SER A 117 0.80 -4.49 -0.59
CA SER A 117 0.65 -5.37 -1.76
C SER A 117 0.92 -6.82 -1.40
N VAL A 118 0.31 -7.75 -2.13
CA VAL A 118 0.52 -9.21 -1.99
C VAL A 118 1.12 -9.78 -3.26
N GLN A 119 1.60 -11.03 -3.25
CA GLN A 119 2.07 -11.69 -4.47
C GLN A 119 0.96 -11.77 -5.52
N GLU A 120 1.32 -11.73 -6.80
CA GLU A 120 0.35 -11.73 -7.91
C GLU A 120 -0.55 -12.97 -7.90
N ASN A 121 0.00 -14.12 -7.53
CA ASN A 121 -0.73 -15.38 -7.37
C ASN A 121 -1.43 -15.55 -6.01
N ASP A 122 -1.36 -14.56 -5.12
CA ASP A 122 -2.03 -14.60 -3.82
C ASP A 122 -3.55 -14.60 -4.00
N PRO A 123 -4.32 -15.47 -3.32
CA PRO A 123 -5.77 -15.51 -3.47
C PRO A 123 -6.46 -14.30 -2.82
N LEU A 124 -5.77 -13.47 -2.03
CA LEU A 124 -6.37 -12.31 -1.39
C LEU A 124 -6.82 -11.26 -2.42
N GLN A 125 -8.07 -10.81 -2.31
CA GLN A 125 -8.65 -9.75 -3.13
C GLN A 125 -8.97 -8.50 -2.33
N LYS A 126 -9.57 -8.66 -1.15
CA LYS A 126 -10.05 -7.55 -0.32
C LYS A 126 -9.66 -7.71 1.15
N ALA A 127 -9.36 -6.60 1.81
CA ALA A 127 -9.17 -6.53 3.25
C ALA A 127 -9.93 -5.34 3.85
N VAL A 128 -10.90 -5.60 4.73
CA VAL A 128 -11.64 -4.54 5.46
C VAL A 128 -11.18 -4.54 6.91
N ILE A 129 -10.56 -3.44 7.35
CA ILE A 129 -10.11 -3.25 8.72
C ILE A 129 -11.19 -2.53 9.50
N THR A 130 -11.81 -3.23 10.44
CA THR A 130 -12.84 -2.67 11.31
C THR A 130 -12.20 -2.00 12.52
N LEU A 131 -12.66 -0.79 12.79
CA LEU A 131 -12.32 0.02 13.94
C LEU A 131 -13.53 0.14 14.87
N ASP A 132 -13.28 0.18 16.17
CA ASP A 132 -14.31 0.44 17.17
C ASP A 132 -13.91 1.67 18.00
N ILE A 133 -14.87 2.58 18.19
CA ILE A 133 -14.73 3.70 19.12
C ILE A 133 -14.93 3.14 20.53
N ILE A 134 -13.93 3.34 21.39
CA ILE A 134 -13.89 2.82 22.76
C ILE A 134 -14.19 3.92 23.76
N SER A 135 -13.77 5.16 23.47
CA SER A 135 -14.06 6.32 24.29
C SER A 135 -14.09 7.59 23.44
N LEU A 136 -15.02 8.48 23.76
CA LEU A 136 -15.09 9.80 23.14
C LEU A 136 -15.56 10.82 24.19
N SER A 137 -14.79 11.89 24.33
CA SER A 137 -15.06 13.03 25.21
C SER A 137 -14.57 14.32 24.53
N GLU A 138 -14.81 15.47 25.15
CA GLU A 138 -14.44 16.79 24.61
C GLU A 138 -12.96 16.95 24.27
N SER A 139 -12.06 16.14 24.86
CA SER A 139 -10.60 16.25 24.66
C SER A 139 -9.92 14.94 24.29
N SER A 140 -10.64 13.83 24.24
CA SER A 140 -10.03 12.52 23.93
C SER A 140 -10.94 11.68 23.05
N PHE A 141 -10.32 11.06 22.05
CA PHE A 141 -10.97 10.15 21.12
C PHE A 141 -10.15 8.86 21.02
N GLY A 142 -10.62 7.83 21.73
CA GLY A 142 -10.06 6.49 21.76
C GLY A 142 -10.73 5.59 20.73
N ILE A 143 -9.95 5.11 19.77
CA ILE A 143 -10.38 4.16 18.76
C ILE A 143 -9.35 3.03 18.63
N GLN A 144 -9.81 1.82 18.33
CA GLN A 144 -8.94 0.66 18.19
C GLN A 144 -9.33 -0.20 16.98
N LYS A 145 -8.37 -0.92 16.41
CA LYS A 145 -8.60 -1.99 15.44
C LYS A 145 -9.21 -3.17 16.17
N SER A 146 -10.38 -3.63 15.72
CA SER A 146 -11.09 -4.76 16.33
C SER A 146 -10.85 -6.04 15.56
N LYS A 147 -11.14 -6.02 14.26
CA LYS A 147 -10.93 -7.16 13.36
C LYS A 147 -10.54 -6.71 11.95
N VAL A 148 -10.03 -7.65 11.18
CA VAL A 148 -9.88 -7.54 9.73
C VAL A 148 -10.65 -8.67 9.06
N THR A 149 -11.41 -8.32 8.02
CA THR A 149 -12.13 -9.27 7.18
C THR A 149 -11.42 -9.40 5.84
N TYR A 150 -10.92 -10.58 5.55
CA TYR A 150 -10.27 -10.92 4.29
C TYR A 150 -11.26 -11.59 3.35
N THR A 151 -11.30 -11.18 2.09
CA THR A 151 -12.07 -11.83 1.02
C THR A 151 -11.14 -12.32 -0.08
N TYR A 152 -11.36 -13.57 -0.49
CA TYR A 152 -10.51 -14.30 -1.42
C TYR A 152 -11.13 -14.41 -2.82
N THR A 153 -10.32 -14.81 -3.79
CA THR A 153 -10.73 -15.01 -5.19
C THR A 153 -11.83 -16.06 -5.38
N ASP A 154 -11.94 -17.02 -4.46
CA ASP A 154 -12.99 -18.04 -4.46
C ASP A 154 -14.32 -17.56 -3.84
N GLY A 155 -14.39 -16.29 -3.43
CA GLY A 155 -15.56 -15.69 -2.78
C GLY A 155 -15.69 -16.02 -1.29
N THR A 156 -14.78 -16.82 -0.73
CA THR A 156 -14.75 -17.06 0.72
C THR A 156 -14.21 -15.84 1.46
N SER A 157 -14.66 -15.67 2.70
CA SER A 157 -14.14 -14.66 3.60
C SER A 157 -13.73 -15.27 4.93
N GLU A 158 -12.76 -14.64 5.59
CA GLU A 158 -12.39 -14.96 6.96
C GLU A 158 -12.25 -13.69 7.79
N GLU A 159 -12.50 -13.81 9.09
CA GLU A 159 -12.28 -12.73 10.04
C GLU A 159 -11.13 -13.08 10.97
N LYS A 160 -10.27 -12.09 11.25
CA LYS A 160 -9.18 -12.19 12.21
C LYS A 160 -9.24 -11.04 13.18
N VAL A 161 -9.28 -11.34 14.47
CA VAL A 161 -9.29 -10.33 15.54
C VAL A 161 -7.87 -9.82 15.77
N PHE A 162 -7.72 -8.51 15.97
CA PHE A 162 -6.44 -7.91 16.34
C PHE A 162 -6.05 -8.31 17.76
N GLN A 163 -4.86 -8.90 17.90
CA GLN A 163 -4.27 -9.19 19.21
C GLN A 163 -3.42 -8.02 19.74
N SER A 164 -2.98 -7.14 18.83
CA SER A 164 -2.22 -5.92 19.10
C SER A 164 -2.58 -4.86 18.06
N GLN A 165 -2.51 -3.58 18.43
CA GLN A 165 -2.82 -2.46 17.54
C GLN A 165 -1.76 -2.21 16.45
N GLU A 166 -0.56 -2.75 16.65
CA GLU A 166 0.59 -2.54 15.76
C GLU A 166 0.71 -3.61 14.67
N ILE A 167 0.22 -4.82 14.93
CA ILE A 167 0.45 -5.99 14.07
C ILE A 167 -0.86 -6.37 13.38
N MET A 168 -0.85 -6.32 12.04
CA MET A 168 -1.94 -6.83 11.21
C MET A 168 -2.00 -8.36 11.32
N PRO A 169 -3.14 -8.96 11.69
CA PRO A 169 -3.30 -10.41 11.68
C PRO A 169 -3.12 -10.97 10.26
N GLU A 170 -2.29 -12.01 10.08
CA GLU A 170 -2.05 -12.57 8.75
C GLU A 170 -3.26 -13.36 8.22
N PRO A 171 -3.54 -13.28 6.90
CA PRO A 171 -4.55 -14.12 6.26
C PRO A 171 -4.13 -15.59 6.23
N SER A 172 -5.08 -16.51 6.37
CA SER A 172 -4.81 -17.96 6.38
C SER A 172 -4.45 -18.52 5.00
N LYS A 173 -4.93 -17.90 3.92
CA LYS A 173 -4.60 -18.28 2.54
C LYS A 173 -3.65 -17.24 1.95
N THR A 174 -2.38 -17.57 1.87
CA THR A 174 -1.37 -16.74 1.20
C THR A 174 -0.70 -17.52 0.08
N ALA A 175 -0.31 -16.83 -0.99
CA ALA A 175 0.59 -17.43 -1.95
C ALA A 175 2.02 -17.36 -1.42
N ILE A 176 2.51 -18.50 -0.95
CA ILE A 176 3.93 -18.67 -0.66
C ILE A 176 4.63 -18.85 -2.00
N MET A 177 5.19 -17.78 -2.57
CA MET A 177 6.17 -17.94 -3.63
C MET A 177 7.48 -18.43 -3.00
N PRO A 178 8.02 -19.59 -3.39
CA PRO A 178 9.31 -20.00 -2.90
C PRO A 178 10.36 -18.96 -3.32
N TRP A 179 11.10 -18.43 -2.35
CA TRP A 179 12.17 -17.42 -2.48
C TRP A 179 13.17 -17.65 -3.64
N TRP A 180 13.29 -18.89 -4.13
CA TRP A 180 14.17 -19.26 -5.25
C TRP A 180 13.58 -18.96 -6.64
N PHE A 181 12.25 -18.84 -6.80
CA PHE A 181 11.63 -18.48 -8.09
C PHE A 181 11.89 -17.02 -8.47
N ALA A 182 11.83 -16.09 -7.51
CA ALA A 182 12.14 -14.66 -7.76
C ALA A 182 13.61 -14.44 -8.17
N LYS A 183 14.52 -15.33 -7.76
CA LYS A 183 15.96 -15.25 -8.09
C LYS A 183 16.34 -16.03 -9.35
N PHE A 184 15.42 -16.77 -9.95
CA PHE A 184 15.70 -17.66 -11.08
C PHE A 184 16.28 -16.93 -12.29
N TRP A 185 15.75 -15.74 -12.60
CA TRP A 185 16.23 -14.90 -13.70
C TRP A 185 17.66 -14.38 -13.48
N TYR A 186 18.05 -14.10 -12.24
CA TYR A 186 19.42 -13.67 -11.91
C TYR A 186 20.45 -14.79 -12.06
N ILE A 187 20.03 -16.06 -12.08
CA ILE A 187 20.91 -17.21 -12.30
C ILE A 187 20.92 -17.61 -13.78
N ILE A 188 19.76 -17.61 -14.44
CA ILE A 188 19.65 -18.00 -15.86
C ILE A 188 20.34 -17.00 -16.79
N LEU A 189 20.13 -15.69 -16.58
CA LEU A 189 20.68 -14.67 -17.49
C LEU A 189 22.22 -14.74 -17.60
N PRO A 190 22.99 -14.85 -16.49
CA PRO A 190 24.43 -15.06 -16.58
C PRO A 190 24.85 -16.35 -17.29
N ILE A 191 24.13 -17.45 -17.06
CA ILE A 191 24.44 -18.74 -17.68
C ILE A 191 24.24 -18.66 -19.20
N VAL A 192 23.11 -18.11 -19.64
CA VAL A 192 22.80 -17.91 -21.08
C VAL A 192 23.85 -16.99 -21.72
N ALA A 193 24.25 -15.92 -21.03
CA ALA A 193 25.29 -15.02 -21.52
C ALA A 193 26.65 -15.72 -21.69
N ILE A 194 27.07 -16.55 -20.72
CA ILE A 194 28.33 -17.32 -20.81
C ILE A 194 28.27 -18.30 -21.98
N VAL A 195 27.16 -19.02 -22.17
CA VAL A 195 26.98 -19.95 -23.28
C VAL A 195 27.07 -19.23 -24.63
N LEU A 196 26.40 -18.10 -24.79
CA LEU A 196 26.46 -17.30 -26.02
C LEU A 196 27.88 -16.80 -26.31
N ILE A 197 28.59 -16.29 -25.30
CA ILE A 197 29.98 -15.87 -25.43
C ILE A 197 30.87 -17.05 -25.86
N GLY A 198 30.69 -18.22 -25.24
CA GLY A 198 31.40 -19.45 -25.59
C GLY A 198 31.19 -19.86 -27.04
N ILE A 199 29.94 -19.86 -27.51
CA ILE A 199 29.59 -20.17 -28.91
C ILE A 199 30.23 -19.17 -29.87
N ILE A 200 30.18 -17.87 -29.57
CA ILE A 200 30.80 -16.83 -30.41
C ILE A 200 32.32 -17.03 -30.53
N LEU A 201 32.99 -17.37 -29.42
CA LEU A 201 34.43 -17.64 -29.41
C LEU A 201 34.78 -18.91 -30.22
N LEU A 202 33.98 -19.96 -30.10
CA LEU A 202 34.16 -21.21 -30.85
C LEU A 202 33.99 -21.00 -32.36
N VAL A 203 32.92 -20.32 -32.77
CA VAL A 203 32.66 -20.01 -34.19
C VAL A 203 33.76 -19.11 -34.76
N ARG A 204 34.27 -18.14 -33.99
CA ARG A 204 35.42 -17.32 -34.40
C ARG A 204 36.70 -18.12 -34.58
N ARG A 205 36.90 -19.16 -33.78
CA ARG A 205 38.07 -20.04 -33.86
C ARG A 205 37.99 -21.00 -35.06
N LEU A 206 36.78 -21.44 -35.43
CA LEU A 206 36.55 -22.34 -36.56
C LEU A 206 36.52 -21.63 -37.93
N LYS A 207 36.24 -20.32 -37.96
CA LYS A 207 36.30 -19.48 -39.18
C LYS A 207 37.70 -18.88 -39.44
N LYS A 208 38.68 -19.17 -38.59
CA LYS A 208 40.10 -18.84 -38.78
C LYS A 208 40.83 -20.08 -39.25
#